data_AF-A0A6A0H9Z5-F1
#
_entry.id   AF-A0A6A0H9Z5-F1
#
_cell.length_a   1.000
_cell.length_b   1.000
_cell.length_c   1.000
_cell.angle_alpha   90.00
_cell.angle_beta   90.00
_cell.angle_gamma   90.00
#
_symmetry.space_group_name_H-M   'P 1'
#
loop_
_entity.id
_entity.type
_entity.pdbx_description
1 polymer ?
#
loop_
_entity_poly.entity_id
_entity_poly.type
_entity_poly.pdbx_seq_one_letter_code
_entity_poly.pdbx_strand_id
1 'polypeptide(L)'
;MMSVRIVRLLYVSIDSNAEDEGPVHNYRQMVAIYYIIYIIIIAFFMVNIFVGFVIVTFQNEGEQEYKNCELDKNQRNCIEFALSAKPVRRYIPKNWLQYKIWWFVTSQPFEYAIFILIMLNTVSLAMQFHGQPKAYTQALDVLNLIFTAVFALEFVFKVMAFRFKAYFNDKWNVFDFTVVLGSVLDIAYSKLENYFGDPWNVFDFIIVLGSFIDIVHSEVKVRYSILINYQMMLDFKGLGEHIKLKSL
;
A
#
# COMPACT_ATOMS: atom_id res chain seq x y z
N MET A 1 9.75 28.10 -18.05
CA MET A 1 10.40 29.03 -19.02
C MET A 1 9.57 30.30 -19.29
N MET A 2 8.23 30.20 -19.48
CA MET A 2 7.37 31.36 -19.74
C MET A 2 7.21 32.32 -18.53
N SER A 3 7.07 31.78 -17.31
CA SER A 3 6.93 32.59 -16.08
C SER A 3 8.13 33.54 -15.82
N VAL A 4 9.37 33.07 -16.05
CA VAL A 4 10.60 33.87 -15.86
C VAL A 4 10.67 35.08 -16.80
N ARG A 5 10.12 34.96 -18.02
CA ARG A 5 10.14 36.06 -19.01
C ARG A 5 9.14 37.17 -18.67
N ILE A 6 7.98 36.81 -18.12
CA ILE A 6 6.95 37.77 -17.71
C ILE A 6 7.42 38.61 -16.53
N VAL A 7 8.04 37.97 -15.54
CA VAL A 7 8.62 38.67 -14.38
C VAL A 7 9.71 39.65 -14.83
N ARG A 8 10.56 39.26 -15.79
CA ARG A 8 11.58 40.15 -16.34
C ARG A 8 10.98 41.36 -17.07
N LEU A 9 9.93 41.16 -17.88
CA LEU A 9 9.23 42.25 -18.57
C LEU A 9 8.53 43.20 -17.58
N LEU A 10 7.96 42.66 -16.51
CA LEU A 10 7.36 43.45 -15.44
C LEU A 10 8.39 44.40 -14.81
N TYR A 11 9.55 43.88 -14.37
CA TYR A 11 10.59 44.72 -13.77
C TYR A 11 11.13 45.78 -14.74
N VAL A 12 11.42 45.40 -15.99
CA VAL A 12 11.85 46.36 -17.02
C VAL A 12 10.78 47.43 -17.28
N SER A 13 9.50 47.08 -17.20
CA SER A 13 8.40 48.04 -17.39
C SER A 13 8.21 48.97 -16.18
N ILE A 14 8.44 48.48 -14.96
CA ILE A 14 8.42 49.29 -13.73
C ILE A 14 9.56 50.33 -13.75
N ASP A 15 10.72 49.94 -14.28
CA ASP A 15 11.89 50.82 -14.37
C ASP A 15 11.86 51.76 -15.61
N SER A 16 10.82 51.70 -16.43
CA SER A 16 10.71 52.53 -17.64
C SER A 16 10.55 54.02 -17.31
N ASN A 17 11.30 54.89 -17.99
CA ASN A 17 11.34 56.34 -17.77
C ASN A 17 10.74 57.10 -18.99
N ALA A 18 11.44 58.11 -19.54
CA ALA A 18 11.05 58.86 -20.72
C ALA A 18 11.59 58.22 -22.01
N GLU A 19 11.11 58.69 -23.16
CA GLU A 19 11.61 58.27 -24.47
C GLU A 19 13.11 58.61 -24.59
N ASP A 20 13.90 57.67 -25.13
CA ASP A 20 15.36 57.75 -25.29
C ASP A 20 16.20 57.89 -24.00
N GLU A 21 15.59 57.71 -22.82
CA GLU A 21 16.31 57.68 -21.54
C GLU A 21 16.45 56.25 -20.97
N GLY A 22 17.54 56.03 -20.21
CA GLY A 22 17.78 54.76 -19.52
C GLY A 22 16.76 54.48 -18.40
N PRO A 23 16.66 53.21 -17.94
CA PRO A 23 15.71 52.83 -16.90
C PRO A 23 16.08 53.44 -15.54
N VAL A 24 15.07 53.90 -14.82
CA VAL A 24 15.19 54.42 -13.45
C VAL A 24 14.48 53.45 -12.52
N HIS A 25 15.22 52.88 -11.58
CA HIS A 25 14.71 51.86 -10.68
C HIS A 25 13.46 52.32 -9.92
N ASN A 26 12.38 51.53 -9.98
CA ASN A 26 11.11 51.78 -9.30
C ASN A 26 10.38 53.09 -9.69
N TYR A 27 10.60 53.61 -10.89
CA TYR A 27 10.01 54.88 -11.32
C TYR A 27 8.49 54.80 -11.55
N ARG A 28 7.98 53.74 -12.20
CA ARG A 28 6.56 53.60 -12.59
C ARG A 28 5.91 52.31 -12.06
N GLN A 29 5.83 52.19 -10.75
CA GLN A 29 5.23 51.02 -10.08
C GLN A 29 3.76 50.75 -10.49
N MET A 30 2.99 51.78 -10.86
CA MET A 30 1.59 51.62 -11.30
C MET A 30 1.43 50.74 -12.55
N VAL A 31 2.48 50.60 -13.37
CA VAL A 31 2.47 49.71 -14.55
C VAL A 31 2.29 48.24 -14.15
N ALA A 32 2.66 47.87 -12.91
CA ALA A 32 2.47 46.50 -12.42
C ALA A 32 0.99 46.08 -12.38
N ILE A 33 0.08 47.01 -12.11
CA ILE A 33 -1.37 46.74 -12.04
C ILE A 33 -1.89 46.26 -13.40
N TYR A 34 -1.41 46.86 -14.49
CA TYR A 34 -1.75 46.45 -15.85
C TYR A 34 -1.38 44.98 -16.11
N TYR A 35 -0.15 44.57 -15.76
CA TYR A 35 0.30 43.19 -15.93
C TYR A 35 -0.50 42.19 -15.07
N ILE A 36 -0.84 42.56 -13.83
CA ILE A 36 -1.64 41.70 -12.94
C ILE A 36 -3.03 41.45 -13.54
N ILE A 37 -3.73 42.52 -13.95
CA ILE A 37 -5.06 42.41 -14.56
C ILE A 37 -4.99 41.60 -15.87
N TYR A 38 -4.00 41.89 -16.71
CA TYR A 38 -3.78 41.18 -17.97
C TYR A 38 -3.57 39.68 -17.76
N ILE A 39 -2.71 39.29 -16.81
CA ILE A 39 -2.44 37.88 -16.49
C ILE A 39 -3.70 37.18 -16.00
N ILE A 40 -4.48 37.81 -15.09
CA ILE A 40 -5.72 37.22 -14.57
C ILE A 40 -6.72 36.97 -15.70
N ILE A 41 -6.95 37.96 -16.57
CA ILE A 41 -7.90 37.85 -17.68
C ILE A 41 -7.45 36.75 -18.65
N ILE A 42 -6.21 36.80 -19.14
CA ILE A 42 -5.72 35.82 -20.11
C ILE A 42 -5.69 34.42 -19.52
N ALA A 43 -5.28 34.26 -18.26
CA ALA A 43 -5.29 32.96 -17.60
C ALA A 43 -6.70 32.40 -17.46
N PHE A 44 -7.67 33.22 -17.05
CA PHE A 44 -9.07 32.79 -16.93
C PHE A 44 -9.64 32.33 -18.29
N PHE A 45 -9.42 33.10 -19.35
CA PHE A 45 -9.86 32.71 -20.70
C PHE A 45 -9.14 31.46 -21.20
N MET A 46 -7.81 31.36 -21.02
CA MET A 46 -7.04 30.19 -21.46
C MET A 46 -7.50 28.89 -20.79
N VAL A 47 -7.77 28.92 -19.47
CA VAL A 47 -8.29 27.76 -18.75
C VAL A 47 -9.67 27.36 -19.27
N ASN A 48 -10.57 28.32 -19.48
CA ASN A 48 -11.93 28.03 -19.94
C ASN A 48 -11.93 27.44 -21.37
N ILE A 49 -11.11 27.97 -22.26
CA ILE A 49 -10.97 27.42 -23.63
C ILE A 49 -10.40 26.00 -23.58
N PHE A 50 -9.35 25.78 -22.77
CA PHE A 50 -8.74 24.47 -22.62
C PHE A 50 -9.74 23.44 -22.07
N VAL A 51 -10.44 23.78 -20.99
CA VAL A 51 -11.47 22.91 -20.39
C VAL A 51 -12.60 22.64 -21.38
N GLY A 52 -13.07 23.65 -22.11
CA GLY A 52 -14.09 23.50 -23.14
C GLY A 52 -13.66 22.54 -24.24
N PHE A 53 -12.46 22.70 -24.78
CA PHE A 53 -11.91 21.80 -25.80
C PHE A 53 -11.80 20.36 -25.29
N VAL A 54 -11.21 20.18 -24.10
CA VAL A 54 -11.05 18.85 -23.48
C VAL A 54 -12.40 18.18 -23.27
N ILE A 55 -13.39 18.88 -22.71
CA ILE A 55 -14.73 18.31 -22.49
C ILE A 55 -15.37 17.89 -23.81
N VAL A 56 -15.33 18.74 -24.84
CA VAL A 56 -15.91 18.41 -26.15
C VAL A 56 -15.22 17.21 -26.79
N THR A 57 -13.89 17.12 -26.72
CA THR A 57 -13.17 15.95 -27.21
C THR A 57 -13.53 14.69 -26.43
N PHE A 58 -13.58 14.74 -25.09
CA PHE A 58 -13.96 13.58 -24.28
C PHE A 58 -15.41 13.14 -24.52
N GLN A 59 -16.32 14.09 -24.72
CA GLN A 59 -17.72 13.79 -25.06
C GLN A 59 -17.80 13.14 -26.45
N ASN A 60 -17.11 13.68 -27.45
CA ASN A 60 -17.10 13.12 -28.79
C ASN A 60 -16.50 11.71 -28.84
N GLU A 61 -15.34 11.49 -28.22
CA GLU A 61 -14.72 10.17 -28.16
C GLU A 61 -15.58 9.20 -27.33
N GLY A 62 -16.11 9.65 -26.19
CA GLY A 62 -16.99 8.86 -25.34
C GLY A 62 -18.30 8.47 -26.03
N GLU A 63 -18.93 9.36 -26.79
CA GLU A 63 -20.16 9.06 -27.53
C GLU A 63 -19.89 8.15 -28.75
N GLN A 64 -18.74 8.31 -29.43
CA GLN A 64 -18.37 7.47 -30.58
C GLN A 64 -18.12 6.02 -30.21
N GLU A 65 -17.54 5.73 -29.04
CA GLU A 65 -17.37 4.36 -28.53
C GLU A 65 -18.71 3.62 -28.41
N TYR A 66 -19.82 4.36 -28.22
CA TYR A 66 -21.13 3.80 -27.91
C TYR A 66 -22.21 4.02 -28.96
N LYS A 67 -21.91 4.67 -30.10
CA LYS A 67 -22.88 4.98 -31.17
C LYS A 67 -23.67 3.77 -31.71
N ASN A 68 -23.12 2.55 -31.59
CA ASN A 68 -23.71 1.32 -32.14
C ASN A 68 -24.28 0.38 -31.07
N CYS A 69 -24.46 0.84 -29.82
CA CYS A 69 -24.92 0.00 -28.72
C CYS A 69 -26.34 0.42 -28.31
N GLU A 70 -27.31 -0.49 -28.42
CA GLU A 70 -28.73 -0.24 -28.06
C GLU A 70 -28.96 -0.11 -26.55
N LEU A 71 -27.96 -0.43 -25.73
CA LEU A 71 -28.07 -0.44 -24.27
C LEU A 71 -27.59 0.87 -23.64
N ASP A 72 -28.36 1.36 -22.67
CA ASP A 72 -28.02 2.53 -21.85
C ASP A 72 -26.77 2.26 -20.96
N LYS A 73 -26.08 3.32 -20.53
CA LYS A 73 -24.89 3.26 -19.67
C LYS A 73 -25.12 2.43 -18.40
N ASN A 74 -26.26 2.61 -17.74
CA ASN A 74 -26.57 1.88 -16.51
C ASN A 74 -26.81 0.38 -16.77
N GLN A 75 -27.47 0.05 -17.88
CA GLN A 75 -27.73 -1.34 -18.26
C GLN A 75 -26.43 -2.08 -18.56
N ARG A 76 -25.49 -1.43 -19.26
CA ARG A 76 -24.17 -1.99 -19.56
C ARG A 76 -23.34 -2.24 -18.31
N ASN A 77 -23.28 -1.27 -17.39
CA ASN A 77 -22.56 -1.45 -16.12
C ASN A 77 -23.14 -2.62 -15.31
N CYS A 78 -24.47 -2.80 -15.31
CA CYS A 78 -25.13 -3.91 -14.63
C CYS A 78 -24.80 -5.26 -15.28
N ILE A 79 -24.88 -5.35 -16.62
CA ILE A 79 -24.56 -6.56 -17.37
C ILE A 79 -23.08 -6.91 -17.23
N GLU A 80 -22.19 -5.93 -17.36
CA GLU A 80 -20.75 -6.11 -17.19
C GLU A 80 -20.43 -6.60 -15.77
N PHE A 81 -21.04 -6.01 -14.74
CA PHE A 81 -20.88 -6.50 -13.38
C PHE A 81 -21.39 -7.94 -13.22
N ALA A 82 -22.58 -8.25 -13.75
CA ALA A 82 -23.14 -9.60 -13.66
C ALA A 82 -22.26 -10.65 -14.38
N LEU A 83 -21.67 -10.28 -15.52
CA LEU A 83 -20.79 -11.17 -16.30
C LEU A 83 -19.36 -11.27 -15.74
N SER A 84 -18.83 -10.21 -15.12
CA SER A 84 -17.45 -10.14 -14.59
C SER A 84 -17.34 -10.55 -13.11
N ALA A 85 -18.45 -10.57 -12.37
CA ALA A 85 -18.46 -10.93 -10.96
C ALA A 85 -17.94 -12.36 -10.75
N LYS A 86 -16.90 -12.48 -9.92
CA LYS A 86 -16.37 -13.75 -9.43
C LYS A 86 -16.70 -13.89 -7.95
N PRO A 87 -16.98 -15.11 -7.45
CA PRO A 87 -17.24 -15.31 -6.04
C PRO A 87 -16.02 -14.94 -5.19
N VAL A 88 -16.25 -14.18 -4.11
CA VAL A 88 -15.20 -13.82 -3.15
C VAL A 88 -14.83 -15.04 -2.32
N ARG A 89 -13.54 -15.40 -2.30
CA ARG A 89 -13.05 -16.53 -1.50
C ARG A 89 -12.89 -16.13 -0.03
N ARG A 90 -13.78 -16.59 0.85
CA ARG A 90 -13.66 -16.46 2.31
C ARG A 90 -13.09 -17.76 2.89
N TYR A 91 -12.01 -17.68 3.68
CA TYR A 91 -11.48 -18.83 4.39
C TYR A 91 -12.21 -19.03 5.73
N ILE A 92 -12.72 -20.23 5.97
CA ILE A 92 -13.37 -20.62 7.24
C ILE A 92 -12.64 -21.84 7.79
N PRO A 93 -12.02 -21.76 9.00
CA PRO A 93 -11.29 -22.88 9.58
C PRO A 93 -12.24 -23.98 10.11
N LYS A 94 -11.78 -25.24 10.09
CA LYS A 94 -12.56 -26.41 10.57
C LYS A 94 -12.28 -26.77 12.04
N ASN A 95 -11.08 -26.48 12.55
CA ASN A 95 -10.66 -26.87 13.89
C ASN A 95 -11.22 -25.90 14.94
N TRP A 96 -11.67 -26.39 16.10
CA TRP A 96 -12.30 -25.55 17.14
C TRP A 96 -11.37 -24.46 17.71
N LEU A 97 -10.12 -24.79 18.05
CA LEU A 97 -9.17 -23.82 18.57
C LEU A 97 -8.85 -22.74 17.53
N GLN A 98 -8.62 -23.16 16.28
CA GLN A 98 -8.37 -22.26 15.16
C GLN A 98 -9.59 -21.36 14.88
N TYR A 99 -10.80 -21.91 14.99
CA TYR A 99 -12.04 -21.15 14.82
C TYR A 99 -12.20 -20.07 15.89
N LYS A 100 -11.86 -20.34 17.16
CA LYS A 100 -11.87 -19.33 18.22
C LYS A 100 -10.90 -18.18 17.94
N ILE A 101 -9.66 -18.49 17.53
CA ILE A 101 -8.66 -17.48 17.16
C ILE A 101 -9.13 -16.68 15.94
N TRP A 102 -9.63 -17.36 14.91
CA TRP A 102 -10.17 -16.73 13.72
C TRP A 102 -11.34 -15.80 14.03
N TRP A 103 -12.25 -16.21 14.90
CA TRP A 103 -13.39 -15.39 15.32
C TRP A 103 -12.93 -14.14 16.07
N PHE A 104 -11.91 -14.25 16.94
CA PHE A 104 -11.33 -13.10 17.64
C PHE A 104 -10.64 -12.12 16.67
N VAL A 105 -9.77 -12.63 15.79
CA VAL A 105 -9.00 -11.82 14.84
C VAL A 105 -9.88 -11.16 13.77
N THR A 106 -10.97 -11.81 13.38
CA THR A 106 -11.94 -11.29 12.40
C THR A 106 -13.01 -10.40 13.07
N SER A 107 -12.91 -10.13 14.37
CA SER A 107 -13.89 -9.32 15.08
C SER A 107 -13.65 -7.83 14.83
N GLN A 108 -14.74 -7.05 14.69
CA GLN A 108 -14.65 -5.61 14.50
C GLN A 108 -13.86 -4.88 15.61
N PRO A 109 -14.00 -5.23 16.91
CA PRO A 109 -13.22 -4.58 17.97
C PRO A 109 -11.71 -4.79 17.81
N PHE A 110 -11.27 -5.97 17.35
CA PHE A 110 -9.86 -6.24 17.08
C PHE A 110 -9.35 -5.38 15.92
N GLU A 111 -10.11 -5.29 14.82
CA GLU A 111 -9.77 -4.43 13.68
C GLU A 111 -9.65 -2.96 14.09
N TYR A 112 -10.61 -2.43 14.86
CA TYR A 112 -10.54 -1.06 15.36
C TYR A 112 -9.38 -0.83 16.33
N ALA A 113 -9.05 -1.80 17.19
CA ALA A 113 -7.91 -1.70 18.11
C ALA A 113 -6.58 -1.59 17.35
N ILE A 114 -6.37 -2.42 16.33
CA ILE A 114 -5.18 -2.36 15.47
C ILE A 114 -5.13 -1.02 14.71
N PHE A 115 -6.26 -0.57 14.16
CA PHE A 115 -6.33 0.72 13.48
C PHE A 115 -5.93 1.90 14.40
N ILE A 116 -6.42 1.91 15.64
CA ILE A 116 -6.05 2.93 16.64
C ILE A 116 -4.55 2.87 16.95
N LEU A 117 -3.97 1.67 17.08
CA LEU A 117 -2.53 1.50 17.32
C LEU A 117 -1.67 2.01 16.15
N ILE A 118 -2.12 1.84 14.90
CA ILE A 118 -1.45 2.39 13.71
C ILE A 118 -1.45 3.93 13.78
N MET A 119 -2.59 4.52 14.13
CA MET A 119 -2.71 5.97 14.29
C MET A 119 -1.79 6.50 15.41
N LEU A 120 -1.77 5.82 16.55
CA LEU A 120 -0.89 6.18 17.67
C LEU A 120 0.60 6.05 17.32
N ASN A 121 0.99 5.00 16.59
CA ASN A 121 2.35 4.85 16.09
C ASN A 121 2.73 6.00 15.14
N THR A 122 1.83 6.36 14.21
CA THR A 122 2.05 7.48 13.29
C THR A 122 2.26 8.81 14.04
N VAL A 123 1.48 9.05 15.09
CA VAL A 123 1.68 10.21 15.98
C VAL A 123 3.02 10.13 16.72
N SER A 124 3.40 8.95 17.22
CA SER A 124 4.71 8.70 17.87
C SER A 124 5.88 9.06 16.96
N LEU A 125 5.81 8.66 15.68
CA LEU A 125 6.81 9.00 14.68
C LEU A 125 6.84 10.52 14.39
N ALA A 126 5.67 11.17 14.33
CA ALA A 126 5.57 12.61 14.08
C ALA A 126 6.03 13.49 15.26
N MET A 127 6.08 12.93 16.48
CA MET A 127 6.50 13.65 17.68
C MET A 127 8.03 13.85 17.79
N GLN A 128 8.82 13.21 16.94
CA GLN A 128 10.28 13.37 16.93
C GLN A 128 10.68 14.78 16.46
N PHE A 129 11.61 15.43 17.17
CA PHE A 129 12.11 16.77 16.81
C PHE A 129 13.61 16.92 17.06
N HIS A 130 14.22 17.91 16.40
CA HIS A 130 15.65 18.18 16.52
C HIS A 130 16.00 18.82 17.86
N GLY A 131 17.06 18.33 18.53
CA GLY A 131 17.48 18.83 19.85
C GLY A 131 16.68 18.27 21.03
N GLN A 132 15.98 17.15 20.84
CA GLN A 132 15.19 16.51 21.88
C GLN A 132 16.06 15.99 23.06
N PRO A 133 15.57 16.08 24.32
CA PRO A 133 16.27 15.53 25.48
C PRO A 133 16.45 14.01 25.38
N LYS A 134 17.57 13.47 25.88
CA LYS A 134 17.87 12.02 25.84
C LYS A 134 16.76 11.15 26.45
N ALA A 135 16.15 11.59 27.56
CA ALA A 135 15.04 10.88 28.20
C ALA A 135 13.79 10.80 27.31
N TYR A 136 13.54 11.82 26.49
CA TYR A 136 12.41 11.84 25.56
C TYR A 136 12.63 10.86 24.40
N THR A 137 13.85 10.83 23.85
CA THR A 137 14.23 9.84 22.83
C THR A 137 14.07 8.42 23.35
N GLN A 138 14.56 8.13 24.56
CA GLN A 138 14.40 6.80 25.17
C GLN A 138 12.93 6.40 25.35
N ALA A 139 12.06 7.35 25.71
CA ALA A 139 10.62 7.08 25.84
C ALA A 139 9.98 6.74 24.48
N LEU A 140 10.34 7.47 23.41
CA LEU A 140 9.87 7.19 22.05
C LEU A 140 10.39 5.85 21.53
N ASP A 141 11.63 5.47 21.84
CA ASP A 141 12.21 4.17 21.46
C ASP A 141 11.47 3.01 22.12
N VAL A 142 11.12 3.15 23.41
CA VAL A 142 10.31 2.16 24.12
C VAL A 142 8.90 2.06 23.51
N LEU A 143 8.28 3.18 23.14
CA LEU A 143 6.97 3.16 22.47
C LEU A 143 7.04 2.46 21.11
N ASN A 144 8.07 2.73 20.30
CA ASN A 144 8.27 2.06 19.02
C ASN A 144 8.47 0.54 19.17
N LEU A 145 9.18 0.12 20.23
CA LEU A 145 9.33 -1.30 20.57
C LEU A 145 7.98 -1.94 20.95
N ILE A 146 7.16 -1.26 21.75
CA ILE A 146 5.82 -1.73 22.13
C ILE A 146 4.94 -1.87 20.90
N PHE A 147 4.88 -0.87 20.03
CA PHE A 147 4.10 -0.95 18.79
C PHE A 147 4.55 -2.11 17.91
N THR A 148 5.86 -2.29 17.74
CA THR A 148 6.42 -3.40 16.97
C THR A 148 6.03 -4.76 17.57
N ALA A 149 6.08 -4.91 18.89
CA ALA A 149 5.68 -6.14 19.56
C ALA A 149 4.18 -6.44 19.36
N VAL A 150 3.31 -5.42 19.44
CA VAL A 150 1.87 -5.60 19.25
C VAL A 150 1.54 -5.99 17.81
N PHE A 151 2.14 -5.35 16.80
CA PHE A 151 1.95 -5.74 15.40
C PHE A 151 2.55 -7.12 15.08
N ALA A 152 3.64 -7.50 15.72
CA ALA A 152 4.18 -8.86 15.61
C ALA A 152 3.22 -9.91 16.20
N LEU A 153 2.60 -9.63 17.35
CA LEU A 153 1.58 -10.50 17.94
C LEU A 153 0.33 -10.61 17.05
N GLU A 154 -0.12 -9.49 16.48
CA GLU A 154 -1.21 -9.46 15.52
C GLU A 154 -0.92 -10.35 14.30
N PHE A 155 0.28 -10.22 13.72
CA PHE A 155 0.75 -11.08 12.62
C PHE A 155 0.67 -12.56 13.00
N VAL A 156 1.19 -12.94 14.17
CA VAL A 156 1.17 -14.32 14.66
C VAL A 156 -0.28 -14.82 14.80
N PHE A 157 -1.18 -14.03 15.40
CA PHE A 157 -2.59 -14.41 15.53
C PHE A 157 -3.29 -14.56 14.18
N LYS A 158 -3.05 -13.67 13.22
CA LYS A 158 -3.61 -13.77 11.86
C LYS A 158 -3.08 -15.01 11.12
N VAL A 159 -1.79 -15.33 11.23
CA VAL A 159 -1.22 -16.55 10.62
C VAL A 159 -1.82 -17.82 11.24
N MET A 160 -1.98 -17.86 12.56
CA MET A 160 -2.65 -18.97 13.26
C MET A 160 -4.13 -19.11 12.84
N ALA A 161 -4.83 -18.01 12.62
CA ALA A 161 -6.23 -18.00 12.19
C ALA A 161 -6.41 -18.50 10.75
N PHE A 162 -5.70 -17.89 9.78
CA PHE A 162 -5.95 -18.08 8.35
C PHE A 162 -5.11 -19.18 7.69
N ARG A 163 -4.08 -19.69 8.39
CA ARG A 163 -2.97 -20.48 7.82
C ARG A 163 -2.15 -19.67 6.80
N PHE A 164 -0.88 -20.03 6.65
CA PHE A 164 0.06 -19.36 5.74
C PHE A 164 -0.52 -19.07 4.34
N LYS A 165 -1.11 -20.07 3.68
CA LYS A 165 -1.61 -19.89 2.30
C LYS A 165 -2.74 -18.87 2.17
N ALA A 166 -3.69 -18.84 3.12
CA ALA A 166 -4.81 -17.91 3.01
C ALA A 166 -4.41 -16.50 3.47
N TYR A 167 -3.48 -16.42 4.44
CA TYR A 167 -2.90 -15.15 4.89
C TYR A 167 -2.17 -14.41 3.76
N PHE A 168 -1.21 -15.05 3.09
CA PHE A 168 -0.41 -14.42 2.03
C PHE A 168 -1.16 -14.18 0.71
N ASN A 169 -2.37 -14.74 0.57
CA ASN A 169 -3.21 -14.46 -0.60
C ASN A 169 -4.01 -13.15 -0.46
N ASP A 170 -4.11 -12.62 0.76
CA ASP A 170 -4.72 -11.32 1.02
C ASP A 170 -3.66 -10.22 0.99
N LYS A 171 -3.82 -9.26 0.08
CA LYS A 171 -2.86 -8.17 -0.13
C LYS A 171 -2.70 -7.29 1.11
N TRP A 172 -3.75 -7.13 1.91
CA TRP A 172 -3.70 -6.32 3.13
C TRP A 172 -2.87 -6.99 4.22
N ASN A 173 -3.04 -8.30 4.40
CA ASN A 173 -2.22 -9.09 5.31
C ASN A 173 -0.74 -9.10 4.88
N VAL A 174 -0.45 -9.15 3.58
CA VAL A 174 0.93 -9.03 3.07
C VAL A 174 1.54 -7.66 3.38
N PHE A 175 0.74 -6.59 3.30
CA PHE A 175 1.17 -5.25 3.70
C PHE A 175 1.50 -5.20 5.19
N ASP A 176 0.63 -5.74 6.06
CA ASP A 176 0.87 -5.80 7.52
C ASP A 176 2.18 -6.56 7.84
N PHE A 177 2.42 -7.69 7.18
CA PHE A 177 3.68 -8.44 7.32
C PHE A 177 4.91 -7.62 6.91
N THR A 178 4.79 -6.83 5.84
CA THR A 178 5.89 -5.98 5.35
C THR A 178 6.22 -4.88 6.37
N VAL A 179 5.21 -4.30 7.01
CA VAL A 179 5.39 -3.30 8.07
C VAL A 179 6.11 -3.92 9.26
N VAL A 180 5.66 -5.09 9.74
CA VAL A 180 6.33 -5.80 10.85
C VAL A 180 7.78 -6.15 10.50
N LEU A 181 8.03 -6.64 9.29
CA LEU A 181 9.38 -6.97 8.82
C LEU A 181 10.28 -5.72 8.79
N GLY A 182 9.76 -4.59 8.29
CA GLY A 182 10.47 -3.31 8.29
C GLY A 182 10.86 -2.87 9.71
N SER A 183 9.92 -2.92 10.66
CA SER A 183 10.20 -2.56 12.05
C SER A 183 11.21 -3.49 12.73
N VAL A 184 11.15 -4.80 12.45
CA VAL A 184 12.14 -5.76 12.96
C VAL A 184 13.53 -5.49 12.37
N LEU A 185 13.62 -5.17 11.08
CA LEU A 185 14.89 -4.82 10.42
C LEU A 185 15.47 -3.52 10.96
N ASP A 186 14.64 -2.51 11.25
CA ASP A 186 15.08 -1.25 11.85
C ASP A 186 15.63 -1.45 13.28
N ILE A 187 14.94 -2.26 14.10
CA ILE A 187 15.44 -2.67 15.42
C ILE A 187 16.72 -3.51 15.28
N ALA A 188 16.77 -4.43 14.31
CA ALA A 188 17.94 -5.25 14.08
C ALA A 188 19.14 -4.42 13.64
N TYR A 189 18.95 -3.39 12.81
CA TYR A 189 20.00 -2.48 12.36
C TYR A 189 20.51 -1.60 13.50
N SER A 190 19.61 -0.99 14.28
CA SER A 190 19.98 -0.18 15.45
C SER A 190 20.63 -1.01 16.56
N LYS A 191 20.27 -2.29 16.69
CA LYS A 191 20.92 -3.23 17.61
C LYS A 191 22.17 -3.87 17.02
N LEU A 192 22.34 -3.97 15.70
CA LEU A 192 23.48 -4.65 15.06
C LEU A 192 24.84 -4.09 15.50
N GLU A 193 24.89 -2.80 15.83
CA GLU A 193 26.09 -2.13 16.33
C GLU A 193 26.46 -2.50 17.78
N ASN A 194 25.51 -3.00 18.60
CA ASN A 194 25.70 -3.36 20.01
C ASN A 194 25.42 -4.84 20.36
N TYR A 195 24.63 -5.55 19.56
CA TYR A 195 24.04 -6.87 19.88
C TYR A 195 24.83 -8.04 19.29
N PHE A 196 25.58 -7.82 18.19
CA PHE A 196 26.57 -8.78 17.67
C PHE A 196 27.90 -8.77 18.44
N GLY A 197 28.00 -7.97 19.51
CA GLY A 197 29.10 -8.05 20.48
C GLY A 197 28.98 -9.25 21.43
N ASP A 198 27.76 -9.77 21.65
CA ASP A 198 27.49 -10.90 22.56
C ASP A 198 27.06 -12.17 21.79
N PRO A 199 27.91 -13.22 21.75
CA PRO A 199 27.64 -14.46 21.01
C PRO A 199 26.34 -15.18 21.42
N TRP A 200 25.90 -15.01 22.66
CA TRP A 200 24.72 -15.68 23.22
C TRP A 200 23.39 -15.14 22.68
N ASN A 201 23.34 -13.84 22.41
CA ASN A 201 22.12 -13.20 21.90
C ASN A 201 21.91 -13.50 20.40
N VAL A 202 23.01 -13.69 19.67
CA VAL A 202 22.99 -14.18 18.27
C VAL A 202 22.49 -15.63 18.22
N PHE A 203 22.88 -16.45 19.19
CA PHE A 203 22.44 -17.85 19.30
C PHE A 203 20.93 -17.96 19.56
N ASP A 204 20.36 -17.15 20.46
CA ASP A 204 18.91 -17.15 20.74
C ASP A 204 18.08 -16.70 19.53
N PHE A 205 18.56 -15.70 18.78
CA PHE A 205 17.91 -15.29 17.52
C PHE A 205 17.97 -16.40 16.47
N ILE A 206 19.11 -17.10 16.33
CA ILE A 206 19.27 -18.24 15.43
C ILE A 206 18.35 -19.40 15.84
N ILE A 207 18.14 -19.64 17.14
CA ILE A 207 17.21 -20.67 17.61
C ILE A 207 15.77 -20.31 17.25
N VAL A 208 15.35 -19.06 17.47
CA VAL A 208 14.00 -18.62 17.10
C VAL A 208 13.81 -18.73 15.59
N LEU A 209 14.77 -18.27 14.79
CA LEU A 209 14.70 -18.35 13.33
C LEU A 209 14.76 -19.80 12.82
N GLY A 210 15.60 -20.64 13.44
CA GLY A 210 15.70 -22.07 13.20
C GLY A 210 14.41 -22.80 13.54
N SER A 211 13.73 -22.40 14.62
CA SER A 211 12.41 -22.94 15.00
C SER A 211 11.35 -22.62 13.94
N PHE A 212 11.38 -21.41 13.37
CA PHE A 212 10.51 -21.04 12.26
C PHE A 212 10.84 -21.82 10.98
N ILE A 213 12.13 -22.05 10.68
CA ILE A 213 12.56 -22.88 9.54
C ILE A 213 12.14 -24.34 9.74
N ASP A 214 12.24 -24.89 10.94
CA ASP A 214 11.81 -26.26 11.27
C ASP A 214 10.29 -26.42 11.17
N ILE A 215 9.52 -25.41 11.61
CA ILE A 215 8.08 -25.36 11.43
C ILE A 215 7.72 -25.32 9.94
N VAL A 216 8.40 -24.49 9.14
CA VAL A 216 8.20 -24.42 7.69
C VAL A 216 8.61 -25.72 7.00
N HIS A 217 9.73 -26.32 7.40
CA HIS A 217 10.24 -27.56 6.82
C HIS A 217 9.33 -28.76 7.18
N SER A 218 8.77 -28.78 8.38
CA SER A 218 7.79 -29.80 8.80
C SER A 218 6.49 -29.73 7.97
N GLU A 219 5.97 -28.53 7.69
CA GLU A 219 4.82 -28.31 6.80
C GLU A 219 5.12 -28.70 5.34
N VAL A 220 6.34 -28.44 4.85
CA VAL A 220 6.79 -28.87 3.51
C VAL A 220 6.91 -30.39 3.43
N LYS A 221 7.48 -31.05 4.43
CA LYS A 221 7.64 -32.52 4.48
C LYS A 221 6.29 -33.25 4.56
N VAL A 222 5.34 -32.71 5.31
CA VAL A 222 3.95 -33.20 5.34
C VAL A 222 3.29 -33.07 3.95
N ARG A 223 3.53 -31.97 3.22
CA ARG A 223 3.01 -31.79 1.85
C ARG A 223 3.57 -32.83 0.87
N TYR A 224 4.87 -33.13 0.91
CA TYR A 224 5.47 -34.16 0.04
C TYR A 224 4.92 -35.56 0.34
N SER A 225 4.77 -35.94 1.62
CA SER A 225 4.15 -37.23 1.98
C SER A 225 2.69 -37.34 1.54
N ILE A 226 1.90 -36.26 1.65
CA ILE A 226 0.50 -36.27 1.20
C ILE A 226 0.41 -36.34 -0.33
N LEU A 227 1.26 -35.60 -1.06
CA LEU A 227 1.30 -35.62 -2.53
C LEU A 227 1.74 -36.97 -3.08
N ILE A 228 2.76 -37.61 -2.48
CA ILE A 228 3.22 -38.95 -2.88
C ILE A 228 2.11 -39.99 -2.65
N ASN A 229 1.41 -39.94 -1.52
CA ASN A 229 0.29 -40.85 -1.25
C ASN A 229 -0.89 -40.63 -2.20
N TYR A 230 -1.21 -39.38 -2.55
CA TYR A 230 -2.28 -39.09 -3.51
C TYR A 230 -1.92 -39.54 -4.93
N GLN A 231 -0.68 -39.32 -5.37
CA GLN A 231 -0.20 -39.77 -6.68
C GLN A 231 -0.21 -41.31 -6.76
N MET A 232 0.28 -41.99 -5.72
CA MET A 232 0.27 -43.46 -5.65
C MET A 232 -1.16 -44.02 -5.64
N MET A 233 -2.11 -43.37 -4.97
CA MET A 233 -3.53 -43.77 -4.96
C MET A 233 -4.20 -43.57 -6.32
N LEU A 234 -3.85 -42.50 -7.05
CA LEU A 234 -4.33 -42.24 -8.41
C LEU A 234 -3.78 -43.27 -9.41
N ASP A 235 -2.50 -43.63 -9.29
CA ASP A 235 -1.88 -44.66 -10.13
C ASP A 235 -2.51 -46.04 -9.88
N PHE A 236 -2.85 -46.38 -8.62
CA PHE A 236 -3.58 -47.61 -8.28
C PHE A 236 -5.02 -47.64 -8.82
N LYS A 237 -5.73 -46.51 -8.79
CA LYS A 237 -7.07 -46.41 -9.38
C LYS A 237 -7.03 -46.53 -10.90
N GLY A 238 -6.05 -45.89 -11.56
CA GLY A 238 -5.85 -45.99 -13.00
C GLY A 238 -5.51 -47.40 -13.48
N LEU A 239 -4.71 -48.15 -12.71
CA LEU A 239 -4.45 -49.57 -12.99
C LEU A 239 -5.70 -50.44 -12.85
N GLY A 240 -6.53 -50.18 -11.83
CA GLY A 240 -7.78 -50.91 -11.60
C GLY A 240 -8.80 -50.75 -12.73
N GLU A 241 -8.90 -49.55 -13.32
CA GLU A 241 -9.76 -49.31 -14.48
C GLU A 241 -9.20 -49.94 -15.77
N HIS A 242 -7.88 -49.92 -15.96
CA HIS A 242 -7.24 -50.60 -17.10
C HIS A 242 -7.39 -52.13 -17.08
N ILE A 243 -7.41 -52.75 -15.90
CA ILE A 243 -7.65 -54.21 -15.76
C ILE A 243 -9.12 -54.54 -16.04
N LYS A 244 -10.06 -53.68 -15.60
CA LYS A 244 -11.50 -53.85 -15.86
C LYS A 244 -11.88 -53.70 -17.33
N LEU A 245 -11.19 -52.84 -18.07
CA LEU A 245 -11.44 -52.60 -19.51
C LEU A 245 -10.84 -53.70 -20.41
N LYS A 246 -9.92 -54.53 -19.92
CA LYS A 246 -9.37 -55.68 -20.66
C LYS A 246 -10.13 -56.99 -20.43
N SER A 247 -11.06 -57.03 -19.49
CA SER A 247 -11.86 -58.22 -19.15
C SER A 247 -13.31 -58.18 -19.67
N LEU A 248 -13.63 -57.21 -20.52
CA LEU A 248 -14.87 -57.06 -21.28
C LEU A 248 -14.53 -57.10 -22.78
#